data_AF-A0A6A4NI79-F1
#
_entry.id   AF-A0A6A4NI79-F1
#
_cell.length_a   1.000
_cell.length_b   1.000
_cell.length_c   1.000
_cell.angle_alpha   90.00
_cell.angle_beta   90.00
_cell.angle_gamma   90.00
#
_symmetry.space_group_name_H-M   'P 1'
#
loop_
_entity.id
_entity.type
_entity.pdbx_description
1 polymer ?
#
loop_
_entity_poly.entity_id
_entity_poly.type
_entity_poly.pdbx_seq_one_letter_code
_entity_poly.pdbx_strand_id
1 'polypeptide(L)'
;MDKKGKKHWKQVDVSVKDHIKIPIFPTIKPLKCYDEHFNEYITKISTEQLPQHKPLWEIHIVKYPTNNAKGTFIFKLHHSLGDGYSFMTTLLSCVQRADNPSVPITFPSSQGSLKSTMKSKNMLLQKLPETFSLVKSAFEFWKSALKGTLTAKDGYTTIRSGHEDVGFRPINVTSVSLSLDNIKEVKNKLRVVCIYI
;
A
#
# COMPACT_ATOMS: atom_id res chain seq x y z
N MET A 1 -28.08 4.26 -3.16
CA MET A 1 -28.63 3.07 -3.83
C MET A 1 -29.85 3.52 -4.59
N ASP A 2 -29.99 3.11 -5.85
CA ASP A 2 -31.20 3.37 -6.60
C ASP A 2 -32.33 2.43 -6.16
N LYS A 3 -33.54 2.65 -6.69
CA LYS A 3 -34.72 1.80 -6.43
C LYS A 3 -34.53 0.34 -6.90
N LYS A 4 -33.43 0.03 -7.61
CA LYS A 4 -33.07 -1.29 -8.13
C LYS A 4 -31.89 -1.93 -7.36
N GLY A 5 -31.44 -1.32 -6.26
CA GLY A 5 -30.36 -1.84 -5.42
C GLY A 5 -28.94 -1.63 -5.98
N LYS A 6 -28.78 -0.90 -7.09
CA LYS A 6 -27.46 -0.60 -7.65
C LYS A 6 -26.76 0.48 -6.83
N LYS A 7 -25.49 0.22 -6.49
CA LYS A 7 -24.59 1.21 -5.88
C LYS A 7 -24.04 2.10 -6.99
N HIS A 8 -24.09 3.41 -6.78
CA HIS A 8 -23.57 4.41 -7.70
C HIS A 8 -22.63 5.34 -6.93
N TRP A 9 -21.58 5.81 -7.59
CA TRP A 9 -20.78 6.90 -7.07
C TRP A 9 -21.65 8.16 -6.98
N LYS A 10 -21.54 8.87 -5.87
CA LYS A 10 -22.25 10.12 -5.65
C LYS A 10 -21.23 11.11 -5.10
N GLN A 11 -21.20 12.30 -5.67
CA GLN A 11 -20.44 13.39 -5.08
C GLN A 11 -21.09 13.75 -3.73
N VAL A 12 -20.29 13.73 -2.69
CA VAL A 12 -20.71 14.05 -1.32
C VAL A 12 -19.87 15.23 -0.85
N ASP A 13 -20.50 16.13 -0.09
CA ASP A 13 -19.74 17.14 0.64
C ASP A 13 -19.01 16.47 1.80
N VAL A 14 -17.74 16.81 1.99
CA VAL A 14 -16.85 16.13 2.93
C VAL A 14 -16.37 17.08 4.00
N SER A 15 -16.92 16.92 5.21
CA SER A 15 -16.43 17.61 6.40
C SER A 15 -15.20 16.88 6.94
N VAL A 16 -14.00 17.40 6.66
CA VAL A 16 -12.71 16.80 7.06
C VAL A 16 -12.64 16.56 8.57
N LYS A 17 -13.25 17.43 9.38
CA LYS A 17 -13.28 17.34 10.85
C LYS A 17 -13.92 16.02 11.33
N ASP A 18 -14.87 15.48 10.58
CA ASP A 18 -15.58 14.26 10.97
C ASP A 18 -14.79 12.97 10.71
N HIS A 19 -13.72 13.09 9.90
CA HIS A 19 -12.82 12.01 9.52
C HIS A 19 -11.51 12.00 10.31
N ILE A 20 -11.11 13.14 10.91
CA ILE A 20 -9.93 13.22 11.78
C ILE A 20 -10.33 12.86 13.21
N LYS A 21 -9.70 11.83 13.77
CA LYS A 21 -9.90 11.35 15.13
C LYS A 21 -8.62 11.50 15.93
N ILE A 22 -8.71 12.12 17.10
CA ILE A 22 -7.58 12.28 18.01
C ILE A 22 -7.97 11.56 19.31
N PRO A 23 -7.52 10.31 19.52
CA PRO A 23 -7.84 9.60 20.76
C PRO A 23 -7.20 10.29 21.96
N ILE A 24 -7.85 10.13 23.11
CA ILE A 24 -7.37 10.60 24.41
C ILE A 24 -7.11 9.37 25.25
N PHE A 25 -5.84 9.17 25.62
CA PHE A 25 -5.42 8.08 26.49
C PHE A 25 -5.36 8.57 27.95
N PRO A 26 -5.63 7.69 28.93
CA PRO A 26 -5.53 8.04 30.34
C PRO A 26 -4.11 8.48 30.69
N THR A 27 -3.98 9.45 31.60
CA THR A 27 -2.66 9.94 32.01
C THR A 27 -1.99 8.91 32.92
N ILE A 28 -0.92 8.28 32.46
CA ILE A 28 -0.11 7.38 33.29
C ILE A 28 1.01 8.21 33.92
N LYS A 29 1.10 8.22 35.26
CA LYS A 29 2.25 8.74 36.02
C LYS A 29 2.91 7.56 36.74
N PRO A 30 4.25 7.38 36.68
CA PRO A 30 5.26 8.17 35.94
C PRO A 30 5.23 7.88 34.43
N LEU A 31 6.10 8.58 33.67
CA LEU A 31 6.22 8.67 32.20
C LEU A 31 6.34 7.31 31.48
N LYS A 32 5.32 6.46 31.57
CA LYS A 32 5.28 5.17 30.89
C LYS A 32 4.94 5.37 29.42
N CYS A 33 5.56 4.54 28.60
CA CYS A 33 5.21 4.34 27.20
C CYS A 33 3.73 3.92 27.07
N TYR A 34 3.06 4.39 26.01
CA TYR A 34 1.65 4.11 25.73
C TYR A 34 1.40 2.88 24.84
N ASP A 35 2.35 1.95 24.73
CA ASP A 35 2.26 0.79 23.82
C ASP A 35 0.98 -0.04 24.02
N GLU A 36 0.60 -0.34 25.27
CA GLU A 36 -0.60 -1.13 25.57
C GLU A 36 -1.87 -0.42 25.11
N HIS A 37 -2.03 0.87 25.47
CA HIS A 37 -3.16 1.68 25.04
C HIS A 37 -3.20 1.88 23.52
N PHE A 38 -2.02 2.03 22.90
CA PHE A 38 -1.91 2.12 21.45
C PHE A 38 -2.35 0.83 20.76
N ASN A 39 -1.90 -0.33 21.24
CA ASN A 39 -2.27 -1.63 20.68
C ASN A 39 -3.75 -1.94 20.85
N GLU A 40 -4.31 -1.64 22.03
CA GLU A 40 -5.75 -1.77 22.29
C GLU A 40 -6.54 -0.86 21.35
N TYR A 41 -6.10 0.39 21.18
CA TYR A 41 -6.74 1.35 20.28
C TYR A 41 -6.71 0.88 18.82
N ILE A 42 -5.55 0.47 18.32
CA ILE A 42 -5.38 -0.06 16.95
C ILE A 42 -6.26 -1.29 16.73
N THR A 43 -6.28 -2.21 17.69
CA THR A 43 -7.12 -3.41 17.65
C THR A 43 -8.60 -3.04 17.55
N LYS A 44 -9.05 -2.11 18.39
CA LYS A 44 -10.42 -1.59 18.35
C LYS A 44 -10.77 -0.98 16.99
N ILE A 45 -9.99 -0.02 16.51
CA ILE A 45 -10.32 0.64 15.24
C ILE A 45 -10.18 -0.29 14.02
N SER A 46 -9.38 -1.37 14.12
CA SER A 46 -9.24 -2.37 13.03
C SER A 46 -10.47 -3.26 12.91
N THR A 47 -11.25 -3.42 13.97
CA THR A 47 -12.47 -4.24 14.01
C THR A 47 -13.74 -3.42 13.79
N GLU A 48 -13.70 -2.11 14.06
CA GLU A 48 -14.82 -1.20 13.80
C GLU A 48 -15.06 -0.99 12.29
N GLN A 49 -16.31 -1.08 11.85
CA GLN A 49 -16.67 -0.76 10.46
C GLN A 49 -16.72 0.76 10.23
N LEU A 50 -16.31 1.18 9.03
CA LEU A 50 -16.45 2.57 8.62
C LEU A 50 -17.94 2.91 8.40
N PRO A 51 -18.41 4.09 8.86
CA PRO A 51 -19.80 4.48 8.68
C PRO A 51 -20.15 4.65 7.20
N GLN A 52 -21.18 3.96 6.74
CA GLN A 52 -21.57 3.95 5.33
C GLN A 52 -22.26 5.24 4.86
N HIS A 53 -22.63 6.13 5.78
CA HIS A 53 -23.28 7.41 5.48
C HIS A 53 -22.28 8.54 5.16
N LYS A 54 -20.97 8.28 5.26
CA LYS A 54 -19.89 9.24 4.97
C LYS A 54 -18.81 8.57 4.10
N PRO A 55 -17.86 9.34 3.52
CA PRO A 55 -16.73 8.75 2.82
C PRO A 55 -16.00 7.68 3.65
N LEU A 56 -15.63 6.58 3.01
CA LEU A 56 -15.11 5.39 3.67
C LEU A 56 -13.62 5.50 4.00
N TRP A 57 -13.24 6.55 4.72
CA TRP A 57 -11.89 6.78 5.20
C TRP A 57 -11.89 7.53 6.54
N GLU A 58 -10.89 7.28 7.38
CA GLU A 58 -10.64 8.00 8.64
C GLU A 58 -9.14 8.16 8.85
N ILE A 59 -8.74 9.26 9.50
CA ILE A 59 -7.36 9.53 9.91
C ILE A 59 -7.33 9.62 11.43
N HIS A 60 -6.45 8.85 12.07
CA HIS A 60 -6.28 8.88 13.51
C HIS A 60 -4.91 9.42 13.87
N ILE A 61 -4.86 10.43 14.74
CA ILE A 61 -3.63 11.10 15.18
C ILE A 61 -3.39 10.77 16.65
N VAL A 62 -2.48 9.83 16.92
CA VAL A 62 -2.10 9.45 18.28
C VAL A 62 -0.90 10.29 18.69
N LYS A 63 -1.13 11.25 19.60
CA LYS A 63 -0.11 12.19 20.12
C LYS A 63 0.72 11.66 21.29
N TYR A 64 0.52 10.39 21.67
CA TYR A 64 1.14 9.78 22.83
C TYR A 64 2.37 8.96 22.40
N PRO A 65 3.50 9.09 23.11
CA PRO A 65 4.72 8.37 22.75
C PRO A 65 4.59 6.86 23.04
N THR A 66 4.98 6.07 22.05
CA THR A 66 5.21 4.62 22.14
C THR A 66 6.72 4.34 22.20
N ASN A 67 7.12 3.08 22.37
CA ASN A 67 8.54 2.73 22.42
C ASN A 67 9.23 2.97 21.07
N ASN A 68 8.45 2.98 19.98
CA ASN A 68 8.95 3.10 18.61
C ASN A 68 8.78 4.51 18.02
N ALA A 69 7.85 5.32 18.53
CA ALA A 69 7.53 6.62 17.94
C ALA A 69 7.04 7.64 18.97
N LYS A 70 7.33 8.93 18.75
CA LYS A 70 6.82 10.03 19.61
C LYS A 70 5.33 10.33 19.37
N GLY A 71 4.79 9.85 18.26
CA GLY A 71 3.39 9.94 17.87
C GLY A 71 3.15 9.17 16.57
N THR A 72 1.90 8.82 16.30
CA THR A 72 1.54 7.92 15.20
C THR A 72 0.37 8.47 14.40
N PHE A 73 0.49 8.45 13.07
CA PHE A 73 -0.62 8.67 12.14
C PHE A 73 -1.13 7.34 11.60
N ILE A 74 -2.44 7.14 11.64
CA ILE A 74 -3.08 5.91 11.16
C ILE A 74 -4.11 6.28 10.10
N PHE A 75 -4.00 5.68 8.92
CA PHE A 75 -4.98 5.81 7.86
C PHE A 75 -5.86 4.56 7.82
N LYS A 76 -7.15 4.73 8.09
CA LYS A 76 -8.14 3.66 8.00
C LYS A 76 -8.96 3.87 6.73
N LEU A 77 -8.80 2.99 5.75
CA LEU A 77 -9.38 3.11 4.42
C LEU A 77 -10.16 1.86 4.07
N HIS A 78 -11.35 1.99 3.48
CA HIS A 78 -12.07 0.85 2.95
C HIS A 78 -11.45 0.36 1.63
N HIS A 79 -11.32 -0.95 1.45
CA HIS A 79 -10.66 -1.54 0.27
C HIS A 79 -11.29 -1.14 -1.07
N SER A 80 -12.58 -0.80 -1.09
CA SER A 80 -13.24 -0.28 -2.30
C SER A 80 -12.71 1.06 -2.80
N LEU A 81 -11.95 1.80 -1.99
CA LEU A 81 -11.36 3.07 -2.40
C LEU A 81 -10.07 2.86 -3.23
N GLY A 82 -9.41 1.71 -3.08
CA GLY A 82 -8.18 1.40 -3.80
C GLY A 82 -7.52 0.12 -3.32
N ASP A 83 -6.65 -0.41 -4.15
CA ASP A 83 -5.72 -1.46 -3.74
C ASP A 83 -4.48 -0.84 -3.07
N GLY A 84 -3.65 -1.70 -2.46
CA GLY A 84 -2.42 -1.26 -1.77
C GLY A 84 -1.45 -0.53 -2.70
N TYR A 85 -1.41 -0.89 -3.99
CA TYR A 85 -0.55 -0.24 -4.98
C TYR A 85 -0.99 1.20 -5.26
N SER A 86 -2.29 1.41 -5.49
CA SER A 86 -2.88 2.73 -5.74
C SER A 86 -2.72 3.64 -4.54
N PHE A 87 -2.87 3.12 -3.32
CA PHE A 87 -2.63 3.90 -2.10
C PHE A 87 -1.16 4.28 -1.94
N MET A 88 -0.22 3.35 -2.16
CA MET A 88 1.21 3.66 -2.06
C MET A 88 1.70 4.60 -3.14
N THR A 89 1.24 4.45 -4.38
CA THR A 89 1.58 5.40 -5.46
C THR A 89 1.02 6.79 -5.19
N THR A 90 -0.20 6.90 -4.67
CA THR A 90 -0.81 8.19 -4.30
C THR A 90 -0.09 8.83 -3.09
N LEU A 91 0.29 8.03 -2.09
CA LEU A 91 1.08 8.53 -0.96
C LEU A 91 2.44 9.07 -1.45
N LEU A 92 3.11 8.31 -2.31
CA LEU A 92 4.43 8.63 -2.82
C LEU A 92 4.43 9.79 -3.83
N SER A 93 3.32 10.08 -4.50
CA SER A 93 3.19 11.28 -5.33
C SER A 93 3.05 12.57 -4.50
N CYS A 94 2.60 12.46 -3.25
CA CYS A 94 2.44 13.59 -2.32
C CYS A 94 3.72 13.92 -1.53
N VAL A 95 4.76 13.08 -1.60
CA VAL A 95 6.03 13.29 -0.89
C VAL A 95 7.15 13.59 -1.88
N GLN A 96 8.17 14.32 -1.40
CA GLN A 96 9.35 14.70 -2.17
C GLN A 96 10.59 14.09 -1.54
N ARG A 97 11.65 13.94 -2.35
CA ARG A 97 12.95 13.48 -1.90
C ARG A 97 13.53 14.45 -0.86
N ALA A 98 13.99 13.90 0.26
CA ALA A 98 14.59 14.68 1.34
C ALA A 98 15.95 15.30 0.94
N ASP A 99 16.68 14.66 0.03
CA ASP A 99 17.99 15.12 -0.43
C ASP A 99 17.90 16.11 -1.60
N ASN A 100 16.93 15.94 -2.51
CA ASN A 100 16.67 16.88 -3.59
C ASN A 100 15.17 16.92 -3.97
N PRO A 101 14.41 17.92 -3.47
CA PRO A 101 12.98 18.06 -3.73
C PRO A 101 12.60 18.23 -5.22
N SER A 102 13.54 18.69 -6.06
CA SER A 102 13.31 18.86 -7.50
C SER A 102 13.34 17.54 -8.28
N VAL A 103 13.77 16.44 -7.65
CA VAL A 103 13.81 15.13 -8.28
C VAL A 103 12.63 14.29 -7.76
N PRO A 104 11.80 13.70 -8.65
CA PRO A 104 10.73 12.81 -8.24
C PRO A 104 11.25 11.62 -7.41
N ILE A 105 10.39 11.06 -6.56
CA ILE A 105 10.71 9.82 -5.85
C ILE A 105 11.07 8.75 -6.87
N THR A 106 12.26 8.18 -6.70
CA THR A 106 12.82 7.21 -7.63
C THR A 106 12.72 5.83 -7.01
N PHE A 107 12.11 4.89 -7.74
CA PHE A 107 12.11 3.48 -7.35
C PHE A 107 13.29 2.77 -8.01
N PRO A 108 13.91 1.80 -7.33
CA PRO A 108 14.92 0.95 -7.93
C PRO A 108 14.26 0.17 -9.06
N SER A 109 14.74 0.40 -10.27
CA SER A 109 14.41 -0.48 -11.39
C SER A 109 15.07 -1.82 -11.14
N SER A 110 14.32 -2.92 -11.24
CA SER A 110 14.97 -4.21 -11.45
C SER A 110 15.75 -4.08 -12.77
N GLN A 111 17.08 -4.17 -12.69
CA GLN A 111 17.86 -4.49 -13.88
C GLN A 111 17.54 -5.94 -14.23
N GLY A 112 16.35 -6.18 -14.78
CA GLY A 112 16.12 -7.37 -15.58
C GLY A 112 17.22 -7.41 -16.61
N SER A 113 17.97 -8.51 -16.65
CA SER A 113 19.08 -8.71 -17.56
C SER A 113 18.61 -8.69 -19.01
N LEU A 114 18.38 -7.51 -19.58
CA LEU A 114 18.30 -7.32 -21.02
C LEU A 114 19.74 -7.17 -21.54
N LYS A 115 20.53 -8.25 -21.37
CA LYS A 115 21.62 -8.53 -22.29
C LYS A 115 21.03 -9.17 -23.54
N SER A 116 20.26 -8.43 -24.31
CA SER A 116 20.09 -8.75 -25.73
C SER A 116 21.20 -8.02 -26.49
N THR A 117 22.40 -8.59 -26.46
CA THR A 117 23.43 -8.28 -27.45
C THR A 117 22.97 -8.85 -28.78
N MET A 118 22.00 -8.20 -29.45
CA MET A 118 21.76 -8.44 -30.86
C MET A 118 22.75 -7.59 -31.64
N LYS A 119 23.92 -8.19 -31.93
CA LYS A 119 24.66 -7.84 -33.14
C LYS A 119 23.75 -8.18 -34.32
N SER A 120 23.14 -7.18 -34.93
CA SER A 120 22.60 -7.34 -36.27
C SER A 120 22.98 -6.14 -37.11
N LYS A 121 24.02 -6.33 -37.91
CA LYS A 121 24.23 -5.55 -39.11
C LYS A 121 23.08 -5.91 -40.05
N ASN A 122 22.19 -4.97 -40.32
CA ASN A 122 21.91 -4.53 -41.69
C ASN A 122 20.76 -3.51 -41.71
N MET A 123 21.03 -2.50 -42.53
CA MET A 123 20.16 -1.46 -43.03
C MET A 123 18.86 -2.02 -43.64
N LEU A 124 17.77 -1.27 -43.42
CA LEU A 124 16.57 -1.07 -44.28
C LEU A 124 15.21 -1.46 -43.67
N LEU A 125 14.33 -0.44 -43.72
CA LEU A 125 12.86 -0.49 -43.76
C LEU A 125 12.09 -0.99 -42.53
N GLN A 126 11.53 -0.05 -41.75
CA GLN A 126 10.10 0.32 -41.84
C GLN A 126 9.71 1.27 -40.70
N LYS A 127 9.19 2.45 -41.05
CA LYS A 127 8.49 3.33 -40.12
C LYS A 127 7.16 2.67 -39.74
N LEU A 128 7.14 1.97 -38.63
CA LEU A 128 5.92 1.58 -37.94
C LEU A 128 5.59 2.69 -36.92
N PRO A 129 4.32 3.14 -36.77
CA PRO A 129 4.01 4.20 -35.82
C PRO A 129 4.29 3.69 -34.40
N GLU A 130 4.98 4.48 -33.59
CA GLU A 130 5.35 4.17 -32.19
C GLU A 130 4.13 3.83 -31.30
N THR A 131 2.91 4.07 -31.76
CA THR A 131 1.66 3.70 -31.08
C THR A 131 1.34 2.21 -31.14
N PHE A 132 1.82 1.46 -32.14
CA PHE A 132 1.56 0.02 -32.26
C PHE A 132 2.38 -0.81 -31.25
N SER A 133 3.57 -0.33 -30.87
CA SER A 133 4.41 -1.02 -29.88
C SER A 133 3.83 -0.92 -28.47
N LEU A 134 3.30 0.23 -28.06
CA LEU A 134 2.64 0.44 -26.77
C LEU A 134 1.38 -0.41 -26.62
N VAL A 135 0.54 -0.46 -27.67
CA VAL A 135 -0.68 -1.28 -27.67
C VAL A 135 -0.32 -2.77 -27.61
N LYS A 136 0.73 -3.20 -28.31
CA LYS A 136 1.21 -4.58 -28.26
C LYS A 136 1.76 -4.94 -26.88
N SER A 137 2.55 -4.06 -26.25
CA SER A 137 3.04 -4.27 -24.88
C SER A 137 1.92 -4.30 -23.85
N ALA A 138 0.93 -3.42 -23.96
CA ALA A 138 -0.25 -3.43 -23.09
C ALA A 138 -1.08 -4.70 -23.28
N PHE A 139 -1.21 -5.18 -24.52
CA PHE A 139 -1.94 -6.41 -24.84
C PHE A 139 -1.21 -7.66 -24.36
N GLU A 140 0.12 -7.72 -24.48
CA GLU A 140 0.93 -8.83 -23.95
C GLU A 140 0.93 -8.84 -22.41
N PHE A 141 1.00 -7.67 -21.76
CA PHE A 141 0.81 -7.55 -20.33
C PHE A 141 -0.57 -8.03 -19.89
N TRP A 142 -1.63 -7.61 -20.58
CA TRP A 142 -3.01 -8.04 -20.30
C TRP A 142 -3.16 -9.54 -20.50
N LYS A 143 -2.66 -10.11 -21.60
CA LYS A 143 -2.66 -11.57 -21.84
C LYS A 143 -1.96 -12.33 -20.72
N SER A 144 -0.80 -11.83 -20.26
CA SER A 144 -0.05 -12.45 -19.17
C SER A 144 -0.82 -12.36 -17.85
N ALA A 145 -1.43 -11.21 -17.55
CA ALA A 145 -2.28 -11.01 -16.38
C ALA A 145 -3.50 -11.94 -16.39
N LEU A 146 -4.24 -12.01 -17.51
CA LEU A 146 -5.39 -12.91 -17.68
C LEU A 146 -5.00 -14.38 -17.52
N LYS A 147 -3.85 -14.80 -18.06
CA LYS A 147 -3.35 -16.16 -17.85
C LYS A 147 -3.06 -16.41 -16.37
N GLY A 148 -2.35 -15.49 -15.70
CA GLY A 148 -2.10 -15.56 -14.26
C GLY A 148 -3.40 -15.68 -13.44
N THR A 149 -4.42 -14.88 -13.74
CA THR A 149 -5.69 -14.88 -12.99
C THR A 149 -6.58 -16.10 -13.29
N LEU A 150 -6.50 -16.67 -14.50
CA LEU A 150 -7.28 -17.86 -14.90
C LEU A 150 -6.62 -19.18 -14.51
N THR A 151 -5.29 -19.24 -14.41
CA THR A 151 -4.57 -20.49 -14.07
C THR A 151 -4.03 -20.56 -12.65
N ALA A 152 -3.87 -19.43 -11.96
CA ALA A 152 -3.51 -19.44 -10.54
C ALA A 152 -4.78 -19.54 -9.70
N LYS A 153 -5.31 -20.76 -9.56
CA LYS A 153 -6.13 -21.06 -8.38
C LYS A 153 -5.19 -20.94 -7.20
N ASP A 154 -5.34 -19.87 -6.45
CA ASP A 154 -4.50 -19.53 -5.31
C ASP A 154 -4.41 -20.75 -4.38
N GLY A 155 -3.22 -21.36 -4.32
CA GLY A 155 -3.02 -22.62 -3.62
C GLY A 155 -3.19 -22.45 -2.11
N TYR A 156 -3.52 -23.53 -1.41
CA TYR A 156 -3.43 -23.53 0.06
C TYR A 156 -1.96 -23.33 0.44
N THR A 157 -1.62 -22.12 0.89
CA THR A 157 -0.30 -21.81 1.45
C THR A 157 -0.40 -21.80 2.98
N THR A 158 0.72 -22.03 3.67
CA THR A 158 0.81 -21.93 5.15
C THR A 158 0.41 -20.55 5.69
N ILE A 159 0.38 -19.53 4.83
CA ILE A 159 -0.02 -18.15 5.17
C ILE A 159 -1.54 -17.96 4.99
N ARG A 160 -2.19 -18.74 4.12
CA ARG A 160 -3.62 -18.65 3.84
C ARG A 160 -4.38 -19.59 4.79
N SER A 161 -5.21 -19.03 5.66
CA SER A 161 -5.96 -19.80 6.67
C SER A 161 -6.99 -20.79 6.09
N GLY A 162 -7.23 -20.78 4.78
CA GLY A 162 -8.17 -21.67 4.10
C GLY A 162 -9.65 -21.44 4.43
N HIS A 163 -9.98 -20.52 5.35
CA HIS A 163 -11.34 -20.23 5.80
C HIS A 163 -11.89 -19.02 5.05
N GLU A 164 -13.13 -19.11 4.56
CA GLU A 164 -13.76 -18.06 3.74
C GLU A 164 -14.11 -16.78 4.52
N ASP A 165 -14.02 -16.83 5.86
CA ASP A 165 -14.67 -15.86 6.75
C ASP A 165 -13.73 -15.39 7.88
N VAL A 166 -12.54 -14.94 7.49
CA VAL A 166 -11.55 -14.36 8.42
C VAL A 166 -11.85 -12.89 8.77
N GLY A 167 -12.79 -12.25 8.09
CA GLY A 167 -13.04 -10.80 8.19
C GLY A 167 -13.64 -10.33 9.51
N PHE A 168 -14.22 -11.23 10.32
CA PHE A 168 -14.94 -10.89 11.56
C PHE A 168 -14.27 -11.44 12.83
N ARG A 169 -13.07 -12.01 12.72
CA ARG A 169 -12.36 -12.53 13.89
C ARG A 169 -11.69 -11.39 14.67
N PRO A 170 -11.50 -11.54 15.99
CA PRO A 170 -10.69 -10.61 16.76
C PRO A 170 -9.30 -10.47 16.12
N ILE A 171 -8.93 -9.24 15.76
CA ILE A 171 -7.62 -8.93 15.20
C ILE A 171 -6.73 -8.56 16.39
N ASN A 172 -5.59 -9.24 16.55
CA ASN A 172 -4.55 -8.79 17.46
C ASN A 172 -3.39 -8.23 16.63
N VAL A 173 -3.07 -6.96 16.81
CA VAL A 173 -1.99 -6.31 16.06
C VAL A 173 -0.70 -6.40 16.85
N THR A 174 0.29 -7.05 16.26
CA THR A 174 1.66 -7.11 16.78
C THR A 174 2.56 -6.22 15.93
N SER A 175 3.40 -5.44 16.59
CA SER A 175 4.42 -4.62 15.93
C SER A 175 5.75 -5.36 15.95
N VAL A 176 6.42 -5.44 14.81
CA VAL A 176 7.79 -5.93 14.69
C VAL A 176 8.64 -4.81 14.10
N SER A 177 9.70 -4.43 14.80
CA SER A 177 10.68 -3.47 14.30
C SER A 177 11.78 -4.22 13.55
N LEU A 178 11.99 -3.84 12.29
CA LEU A 178 13.08 -4.35 11.47
C LEU A 178 14.11 -3.23 11.30
N SER A 179 15.37 -3.49 11.67
CA SER A 179 16.45 -2.53 11.44
C SER A 179 16.71 -2.37 9.94
N LEU A 180 16.81 -1.12 9.48
CA LEU A 180 17.21 -0.82 8.10
C LEU A 180 18.61 -1.36 7.80
N ASP A 181 19.50 -1.43 8.79
CA ASP A 181 20.85 -1.99 8.63
C ASP A 181 20.79 -3.48 8.32
N ASN A 182 19.91 -4.23 9.00
CA ASN A 182 19.70 -5.66 8.73
C ASN A 182 19.13 -5.86 7.31
N ILE A 183 18.19 -5.01 6.90
CA ILE A 183 17.65 -5.03 5.54
C ILE A 183 18.75 -4.74 4.52
N LYS A 184 19.66 -3.80 4.83
CA LYS A 184 20.80 -3.44 3.98
C LYS A 184 21.85 -4.58 3.91
N GLU A 185 22.08 -5.30 5.00
CA GLU A 185 22.97 -6.45 5.01
C GLU A 185 22.40 -7.59 4.14
N VAL A 186 21.12 -7.91 4.31
CA VAL A 186 20.41 -8.90 3.48
C VAL A 186 20.43 -8.47 2.01
N LYS A 187 20.17 -7.19 1.72
CA LYS A 187 20.30 -6.60 0.37
C LYS A 187 21.69 -6.85 -0.22
N ASN A 188 22.74 -6.55 0.52
CA ASN A 188 24.12 -6.71 0.06
C ASN A 188 24.45 -8.18 -0.23
N LYS A 189 23.98 -9.10 0.60
CA LYS A 189 24.14 -10.55 0.39
C LYS A 189 23.35 -11.05 -0.83
N LEU A 190 22.14 -10.54 -1.04
CA LEU A 190 21.24 -10.95 -2.14
C LEU A 190 21.50 -10.20 -3.47
N ARG A 191 22.38 -9.18 -3.48
CA ARG A 191 22.70 -8.34 -4.66
C ARG A 191 21.46 -7.73 -5.34
N VAL A 192 20.42 -7.41 -4.58
CA VAL A 192 19.19 -6.78 -5.08
C VAL A 192 19.20 -5.28 -4.83
N VAL A 193 18.58 -4.49 -5.71
CA VAL A 193 18.47 -3.03 -5.54
C VAL A 193 17.15 -2.73 -4.83
N CYS A 194 17.20 -2.19 -3.60
CA CYS A 194 16.03 -1.71 -2.85
C CYS A 194 16.16 -0.23 -2.47
N ILE A 195 14.99 0.41 -2.38
CA ILE A 195 14.65 1.84 -2.26
C ILE A 195 15.36 2.52 -1.08
N TYR A 196 15.85 3.75 -1.29
CA TYR A 196 16.15 4.69 -0.20
C TYR A 196 14.93 5.60 -0.06
N ILE A 197 14.29 5.56 1.12
CA ILE A 197 13.27 6.53 1.54
C ILE A 197 13.95 7.48 2.51
#